data_AF-A0A0M8SWJ9-F1
#
_entry.id   AF-A0A0M8SWJ9-F1
#
_cell.length_a   1.000
_cell.length_b   1.000
_cell.length_c   1.000
_cell.angle_alpha   90.00
_cell.angle_beta   90.00
_cell.angle_gamma   90.00
#
_symmetry.space_group_name_H-M   'P 1'
#
loop_
_entity.id
_entity.type
_entity.pdbx_description
1 polymer ?
#
loop_
_entity_poly.entity_id
_entity_poly.type
_entity_poly.pdbx_seq_one_letter_code
_entity_poly.pdbx_strand_id
1 'polypeptide(L)'
;FILAVDDSMESILDWYKEEGMIFKGGSGAGLNLSRIRSSKELLSSGGNASGPVSFMRGADASAGTIKSGGATRRAAKMVVLDVDHPDVEDFIATKVKEEEK
;
A
#
# COMPACT_ATOMS: atom_id res chain seq x y z
N PHE A 1 -12.68 -6.66 1.94
CA PHE A 1 -12.84 -5.97 0.64
C PHE A 1 -11.63 -6.24 -0.22
N ILE A 2 -11.82 -6.32 -1.54
CA ILE A 2 -10.71 -6.47 -2.50
C ILE A 2 -10.68 -5.19 -3.32
N LEU A 3 -9.54 -4.48 -3.27
CA LEU A 3 -9.31 -3.23 -3.98
C LEU A 3 -8.39 -3.48 -5.17
N ALA A 4 -8.43 -2.55 -6.13
CA ALA A 4 -7.54 -2.52 -7.28
C ALA A 4 -6.86 -1.17 -7.34
N VAL A 5 -5.67 -1.14 -7.95
CA VAL A 5 -4.90 0.08 -8.16
C VAL A 5 -4.24 0.01 -9.54
N ASP A 6 -4.24 1.14 -10.23
CA ASP A 6 -3.56 1.36 -11.49
C ASP A 6 -2.26 2.16 -11.28
N ASP A 7 -1.36 2.13 -12.27
CA ASP A 7 -0.09 2.85 -12.25
C ASP A 7 -0.26 4.36 -12.51
N SER A 8 -1.05 5.02 -11.67
CA SER A 8 -1.26 6.47 -11.71
C SER A 8 -1.42 7.03 -10.29
N MET A 9 -0.98 8.27 -10.10
CA MET A 9 -1.12 8.93 -8.79
C MET A 9 -2.59 9.08 -8.37
N GLU A 10 -3.50 9.32 -9.32
CA GLU A 10 -4.92 9.41 -9.06
C GLU A 10 -5.46 8.10 -8.48
N SER A 11 -5.17 6.96 -9.12
CA SER A 11 -5.61 5.64 -8.65
C SER A 11 -5.00 5.28 -7.30
N ILE A 12 -3.73 5.61 -7.06
CA ILE A 12 -3.05 5.36 -5.78
C ILE A 12 -3.71 6.17 -4.65
N LEU A 13 -4.05 7.43 -4.89
CA LEU A 13 -4.68 8.27 -3.87
C LEU A 13 -6.15 7.90 -3.65
N ASP A 14 -6.87 7.49 -4.70
CA ASP A 14 -8.22 6.94 -4.57
C ASP A 14 -8.22 5.64 -3.76
N TRP A 15 -7.23 4.77 -3.96
CA TRP A 15 -7.05 3.59 -3.10
C TRP A 15 -6.95 3.98 -1.62
N TYR A 16 -6.13 4.97 -1.26
CA TYR A 16 -5.98 5.40 0.15
C TYR A 16 -7.31 5.85 0.74
N LYS A 17 -8.07 6.63 -0.05
CA LYS A 17 -9.39 7.13 0.34
C LYS A 17 -10.39 5.99 0.54
N GLU A 18 -10.52 5.09 -0.44
CA GLU A 18 -11.45 3.96 -0.37
C GLU A 18 -11.14 3.05 0.81
N GLU A 19 -9.86 2.72 0.98
CA GLU A 19 -9.40 1.87 2.06
C GLU A 19 -9.63 2.51 3.43
N GLY A 20 -9.35 3.81 3.58
CA GLY A 20 -9.63 4.54 4.81
C GLY A 20 -11.11 4.52 5.20
N MET A 21 -12.01 4.61 4.21
CA MET A 21 -13.46 4.50 4.43
C MET A 21 -13.87 3.09 4.87
N ILE A 22 -13.28 2.05 4.27
CA ILE A 22 -13.47 0.65 4.67
C ILE A 22 -13.02 0.43 6.12
N PHE A 23 -11.85 0.96 6.48
CA PHE A 23 -11.28 0.84 7.82
C PHE A 23 -12.13 1.57 8.85
N LYS A 24 -12.57 2.80 8.57
CA LYS A 24 -13.54 3.54 9.39
C LYS A 24 -14.79 2.70 9.65
N GLY A 25 -15.27 1.96 8.64
CA GLY A 25 -16.42 1.07 8.73
C GLY A 25 -16.19 -0.24 9.51
N GLY A 26 -14.99 -0.48 10.05
CA GLY A 26 -14.71 -1.68 10.85
C GLY A 26 -14.27 -2.90 10.04
N SER A 27 -13.98 -2.72 8.76
CA SER A 27 -13.66 -3.81 7.83
C SER A 27 -12.20 -3.81 7.40
N GLY A 28 -11.73 -4.92 6.84
CA GLY A 28 -10.38 -5.06 6.27
C GLY A 28 -10.38 -5.03 4.75
N ALA A 29 -9.20 -4.80 4.16
CA ALA A 29 -8.99 -4.69 2.73
C ALA A 29 -7.77 -5.50 2.27
N GLY A 30 -7.76 -5.89 0.99
CA GLY A 30 -6.54 -6.35 0.35
C GLY A 30 -6.48 -6.03 -1.13
N LEU A 31 -5.26 -6.00 -1.67
CA LEU A 31 -4.99 -5.61 -3.05
C LEU A 31 -3.67 -6.20 -3.57
N ASN A 32 -3.54 -6.26 -4.90
CA ASN A 32 -2.29 -6.57 -5.59
C ASN A 32 -1.65 -5.26 -6.08
N LEU A 33 -0.40 -5.00 -5.69
CA LEU A 33 0.35 -3.79 -6.08
C LEU A 33 1.22 -3.96 -7.33
N SER A 34 1.25 -5.14 -7.94
CA SER A 34 2.13 -5.46 -9.08
C SER A 34 1.86 -4.64 -10.34
N ARG A 35 0.74 -3.92 -10.38
CA ARG A 35 0.44 -2.97 -11.46
C ARG A 35 1.21 -1.67 -11.34
N ILE A 36 1.65 -1.29 -10.13
CA ILE A 36 2.43 -0.07 -9.90
C ILE A 36 3.87 -0.31 -10.38
N ARG A 37 4.41 0.63 -11.16
CA ARG A 37 5.78 0.55 -11.66
C ARG A 37 6.82 0.42 -10.55
N SER A 38 7.94 -0.23 -10.87
CA SER A 38 9.02 -0.45 -9.91
C SER A 38 9.73 0.82 -9.48
N SER A 39 10.25 0.83 -8.26
CA SER A 39 11.19 1.85 -7.78
C SER A 39 12.45 2.00 -8.65
N LYS A 40 12.77 1.00 -9.47
CA LYS A 40 13.92 0.98 -10.38
C LYS A 40 13.63 1.66 -11.73
N GLU A 41 12.38 2.01 -12.02
CA GLU A 41 11.97 2.64 -13.26
C GLU A 41 12.13 4.18 -13.22
N LEU A 42 12.40 4.78 -14.38
CA LEU A 42 12.53 6.23 -14.53
C LEU A 42 11.17 6.89 -14.77
N LEU A 43 10.97 8.06 -14.17
CA LEU A 43 9.82 8.92 -14.44
C LEU A 43 10.12 9.87 -15.59
N SER A 44 9.06 10.26 -16.33
CA SER A 44 9.15 11.27 -17.39
C SER A 44 9.58 12.65 -16.88
N SER A 45 9.29 12.95 -15.61
CA SER A 45 9.72 14.17 -14.91
C SER A 45 11.18 14.16 -14.48
N GLY A 46 11.90 13.05 -14.70
CA GLY A 46 13.22 12.80 -14.12
C GLY A 46 13.13 12.14 -12.73
N GLY A 47 14.22 11.48 -12.35
CA GLY A 47 14.29 10.66 -11.14
C GLY A 47 13.66 9.27 -11.30
N ASN A 48 13.76 8.48 -10.23
CA ASN A 48 13.18 7.15 -10.14
C ASN A 48 11.77 7.20 -9.54
N ALA A 49 10.93 6.24 -9.93
CA ALA A 49 9.63 6.06 -9.30
C ALA A 49 9.78 5.68 -7.82
N SER A 50 8.75 5.95 -7.03
CA SER A 50 8.74 5.56 -5.62
C SER A 50 8.58 4.05 -5.40
N GLY A 51 7.98 3.34 -6.36
CA GLY A 51 7.68 1.91 -6.29
C GLY A 51 6.50 1.56 -5.36
N PRO A 52 5.93 0.35 -5.50
CA PRO A 52 4.78 -0.13 -4.72
C PRO A 52 5.04 -0.16 -3.21
N VAL A 53 6.27 -0.50 -2.77
CA VAL A 53 6.61 -0.63 -1.35
C VAL A 53 6.54 0.73 -0.62
N SER A 54 6.93 1.81 -1.30
CA SER A 54 6.85 3.17 -0.73
C SER A 54 5.39 3.59 -0.51
N PHE A 55 4.53 3.41 -1.51
CA PHE A 55 3.10 3.69 -1.38
C PHE A 55 2.42 2.78 -0.34
N MET A 56 2.80 1.50 -0.27
CA MET A 56 2.31 0.61 0.78
C MET A 56 2.57 1.15 2.18
N ARG A 57 3.78 1.66 2.46
CA ARG A 57 4.12 2.27 3.75
C ARG A 57 3.30 3.54 4.03
N GLY A 58 3.06 4.36 3.01
CA GLY A 58 2.18 5.53 3.12
C GLY A 58 0.74 5.16 3.47
N ALA A 59 0.19 4.13 2.80
CA ALA A 59 -1.14 3.61 3.08
C ALA A 59 -1.23 3.01 4.50
N ASP A 60 -0.19 2.29 4.94
CA ASP A 60 -0.13 1.72 6.30
C ASP A 60 -0.09 2.80 7.39
N ALA A 61 0.70 3.86 7.18
CA ALA A 61 0.71 5.03 8.06
C ALA A 61 -0.67 5.70 8.13
N SER A 62 -1.35 5.86 6.99
CA SER A 62 -2.73 6.38 6.94
C SER A 62 -3.69 5.49 7.73
N ALA A 63 -3.64 4.17 7.50
CA ALA A 63 -4.44 3.18 8.19
C ALA A 63 -4.25 3.20 9.71
N GLY A 64 -3.00 3.38 10.17
CA GLY A 64 -2.65 3.46 11.59
C GLY A 64 -3.32 4.62 12.34
N THR A 65 -3.73 5.68 11.63
CA THR A 65 -4.46 6.81 12.24
C THR A 65 -5.96 6.55 12.41
N ILE A 66 -6.52 5.57 11.71
CA ILE A 66 -7.96 5.31 11.64
C ILE A 66 -8.34 4.23 12.66
N LYS A 67 -9.17 4.59 13.64
CA LYS A 67 -9.78 3.62 14.56
C LYS A 67 -10.85 2.82 13.84
N SER A 68 -10.66 1.50 13.73
CA SER A 68 -11.53 0.68 12.90
C SER A 68 -12.90 0.48 13.56
N GLY A 69 -13.97 0.87 12.86
CA GLY A 69 -15.35 0.69 13.31
C GLY A 69 -15.73 1.51 14.55
N GLY A 70 -15.00 2.59 14.83
CA GLY A 70 -15.15 3.36 16.07
C GLY A 70 -14.65 2.63 17.32
N ALA A 71 -14.10 1.42 17.17
CA ALA A 71 -13.52 0.63 18.24
C ALA A 71 -12.00 0.83 18.31
N THR A 72 -11.36 0.41 19.41
CA THR A 72 -9.90 0.44 19.57
C THR A 72 -9.15 -0.59 18.71
N ARG A 73 -9.86 -1.29 17.81
CA ARG A 73 -9.28 -2.31 16.94
C ARG A 73 -8.51 -1.68 15.79
N ARG A 74 -7.33 -2.24 15.49
CA ARG A 74 -6.54 -1.88 14.31
C ARG A 74 -7.19 -2.45 13.05
N ALA A 75 -7.12 -1.68 11.97
CA ALA A 75 -7.51 -2.15 10.64
C ALA A 75 -6.65 -3.35 10.21
N ALA A 76 -7.23 -4.22 9.37
CA ALA A 76 -6.52 -5.35 8.79
C ALA A 76 -6.34 -5.12 7.28
N LYS A 77 -5.09 -5.24 6.82
CA LYS A 77 -4.69 -5.06 5.42
C LYS A 77 -3.90 -6.28 4.95
N MET A 78 -4.18 -6.75 3.73
CA MET A 78 -3.36 -7.75 3.04
C MET A 78 -2.87 -7.15 1.71
N VAL A 79 -1.56 -7.21 1.47
CA VAL A 79 -0.96 -6.71 0.24
C VAL A 79 -0.27 -7.87 -0.46
N VAL A 80 -0.41 -7.94 -1.78
CA VAL A 80 0.26 -8.92 -2.64
C VAL A 80 1.16 -8.20 -3.63
N LEU A 81 2.30 -8.81 -3.93
CA LEU A 81 3.22 -8.42 -4.99
C LEU A 81 3.66 -9.69 -5.72
N ASP A 82 3.70 -9.64 -7.04
CA ASP A 82 4.11 -10.74 -7.90
C ASP A 82 5.61 -10.99 -7.71
N VAL A 83 6.01 -12.27 -7.74
CA VAL A 83 7.38 -12.69 -7.38
C VAL A 83 8.45 -12.19 -8.33
N ASP A 84 8.06 -11.88 -9.58
CA ASP A 84 8.92 -11.34 -10.62
C ASP A 84 8.97 -9.79 -10.62
N HIS A 85 8.21 -9.13 -9.75
CA HIS A 85 8.27 -7.69 -9.63
C HIS A 85 9.65 -7.24 -9.12
N PRO A 86 10.31 -6.22 -9.72
CA PRO A 86 11.69 -5.89 -9.36
C PRO A 86 11.89 -5.40 -7.91
N ASP A 87 10.82 -5.06 -7.21
CA ASP A 87 10.82 -4.65 -5.79
C ASP A 87 10.45 -5.80 -4.81
N VAL A 88 10.42 -7.06 -5.27
CA VAL A 88 10.02 -8.22 -4.46
C VAL A 88 10.87 -8.40 -3.20
N GLU A 89 12.19 -8.20 -3.28
CA GLU A 89 13.08 -8.33 -2.13
C GLU A 89 12.77 -7.29 -1.05
N ASP A 90 12.53 -6.04 -1.46
CA ASP A 90 12.13 -4.97 -0.55
C ASP A 90 10.75 -5.22 0.06
N PHE A 91 9.82 -5.79 -0.72
CA PHE A 91 8.51 -6.19 -0.25
C PHE A 91 8.61 -7.28 0.84
N ILE A 92 9.40 -8.33 0.62
CA ILE A 92 9.61 -9.42 1.59
C ILE A 92 10.23 -8.88 2.89
N ALA A 93 11.20 -7.96 2.77
CA ALA A 93 11.89 -7.39 3.93
C ALA A 93 11.02 -6.44 4.78
N THR A 94 9.84 -6.03 4.30
CA THR A 94 9.04 -5.00 4.98
C THR A 94 8.63 -5.35 6.40
N LYS A 95 8.23 -6.60 6.67
CA LYS A 95 7.75 -6.99 8.01
C LYS A 95 8.86 -6.95 9.05
N VAL A 96 10.07 -7.40 8.67
CA VAL A 96 11.24 -7.35 9.56
C VAL A 96 11.62 -5.91 9.86
N LYS A 97 11.69 -5.06 8.83
CA LYS A 97 12.06 -3.64 8.98
C LYS A 97 11.05 -2.82 9.80
N GLU A 98 9.78 -3.21 9.81
CA GLU A 98 8.75 -2.55 10.64
C GLU A 98 8.89 -2.91 12.13
N GLU A 99 9.41 -4.09 12.48
CA GLU A 99 9.61 -4.50 13.89
C GLU A 99 10.83 -3.83 14.54
N GLU A 100 11.74 -3.27 13.74
CA GLU A 100 12.92 -2.54 14.22
C GLU A 100 12.62 -1.11 14.69
N LYS A 101 11.40 -0.60 14.44
CA LYS A 101 10.94 0.74 14.84
C LYS A 101 10.30 0.74 16.23
#